data_AF-A0A1I7GU76-F1
#
_entry.id   AF-A0A1I7GU76-F1
#
_cell.length_a   1.000
_cell.length_b   1.000
_cell.length_c   1.000
_cell.angle_alpha   90.00
_cell.angle_beta   90.00
_cell.angle_gamma   90.00
#
_symmetry.space_group_name_H-M   'P 1'
#
loop_
_entity.id
_entity.type
_entity.pdbx_description
1 polymer ?
#
loop_
_entity_poly.entity_id
_entity_poly.type
_entity_poly.pdbx_seq_one_letter_code
_entity_poly.pdbx_strand_id
1 'polypeptide(L)'
;MKRLIVGAVALTLVLCGCSKEISDTDENFVTSEASATEASVTSEASESKSTSEAAADLIEADAAKSDDYSEENVNDNGAMQNTANTSAEAGVQSNASTPCGVYARTITELYKGKEIQYTYYYAFHKDGTGAYFDGEVGGFKFNDKTMTTFKGDTYGYTLTGDHLRIELPYGGGEFDRLPGDDFVLNGDFWDYAGVYRATDNTNSNYGGGEIVGDLELDAAGMIEGGMSQYTTPDNNLIPYGIPEKITKNADGSYHVQLYYVDEISQCYYEIYPKGVIAERDKDFAPELKDANYIRVVVMDGGVYDAVFVEKEY
;
A
#
# COMPACT_ATOMS: atom_id res chain seq x y z
N MET A 1 1.51 -20.93 -45.41
CA MET A 1 2.77 -20.14 -45.46
C MET A 1 2.63 -18.95 -44.54
N LYS A 2 3.63 -18.77 -43.68
CA LYS A 2 3.73 -17.85 -42.54
C LYS A 2 3.67 -16.38 -42.96
N ARG A 3 3.10 -15.50 -42.13
CA ARG A 3 3.70 -14.21 -41.73
C ARG A 3 3.25 -13.84 -40.31
N LEU A 4 4.15 -14.07 -39.35
CA LEU A 4 4.14 -13.43 -38.03
C LEU A 4 4.66 -12.00 -38.22
N ILE A 5 3.95 -11.02 -37.67
CA ILE A 5 4.46 -9.66 -37.46
C ILE A 5 4.70 -9.55 -35.96
N VAL A 6 5.98 -9.51 -35.58
CA VAL A 6 6.45 -9.24 -34.21
C VAL A 6 6.53 -7.72 -34.08
N GLY A 7 5.64 -7.13 -33.29
CA GLY A 7 5.74 -5.73 -32.88
C GLY A 7 6.61 -5.65 -31.63
N ALA A 8 7.80 -5.06 -31.76
CA ALA A 8 8.69 -4.79 -30.65
C ALA A 8 8.22 -3.52 -29.92
N VAL A 9 7.85 -3.66 -28.65
CA VAL A 9 7.65 -2.52 -27.74
C VAL A 9 9.01 -2.19 -27.12
N ALA A 10 9.53 -1.01 -27.45
CA ALA A 10 10.71 -0.46 -26.83
C ALA A 10 10.28 0.31 -25.57
N LEU A 11 10.55 -0.27 -24.40
CA LEU A 11 10.46 0.43 -23.12
C LEU A 11 11.83 1.04 -22.81
N THR A 12 11.91 2.36 -22.83
CA THR A 12 13.13 3.12 -22.52
C THR A 12 13.28 3.23 -21.01
N LEU A 13 14.13 2.38 -20.42
CA LEU A 13 14.60 2.54 -19.05
C LEU A 13 15.69 3.62 -19.01
N VAL A 14 15.40 4.73 -18.33
CA VAL A 14 16.39 5.74 -17.94
C VAL A 14 17.18 5.17 -16.75
N LEU A 15 18.41 4.73 -17.00
CA LEU A 15 19.39 4.44 -15.96
C LEU A 15 20.47 5.52 -16.02
N CYS A 16 20.46 6.43 -15.04
CA CYS A 16 21.54 7.38 -14.80
C CYS A 16 22.42 6.92 -13.63
N GLY A 17 23.67 6.61 -13.94
CA GLY A 17 24.86 6.82 -13.09
C GLY A 17 25.12 5.78 -12.00
N CYS A 18 26.35 5.44 -11.60
CA CYS A 18 27.69 5.81 -12.02
C CYS A 18 28.62 4.69 -11.52
N SER A 19 29.29 3.97 -12.41
CA SER A 19 30.38 3.06 -12.03
C SER A 19 31.65 3.86 -11.81
N LYS A 20 32.15 3.88 -10.58
CA LYS A 20 33.49 4.38 -10.24
C LYS A 20 34.47 3.23 -10.35
N GLU A 21 35.47 3.39 -11.21
CA GLU A 21 36.58 2.46 -11.37
C GLU A 21 37.37 2.34 -10.07
N ILE A 22 37.60 1.11 -9.61
CA ILE A 22 38.62 0.78 -8.63
C ILE A 22 39.87 0.44 -9.43
N SER A 23 40.85 1.34 -9.44
CA SER A 23 42.20 1.05 -9.86
C SER A 23 43.00 0.62 -8.64
N ASP A 24 43.46 -0.62 -8.64
CA ASP A 24 44.51 -1.12 -7.76
C ASP A 24 45.79 -0.29 -7.93
N THR A 25 46.34 0.20 -6.82
CA THR A 25 47.79 0.40 -6.71
C THR A 25 48.21 0.31 -5.24
N ASP A 26 48.81 -0.83 -4.90
CA ASP A 26 49.75 -0.96 -3.79
C ASP A 26 50.88 0.06 -3.97
N GLU A 27 51.21 0.86 -2.95
CA GLU A 27 52.60 1.14 -2.59
C GLU A 27 52.74 1.43 -1.09
N ASN A 28 53.68 0.69 -0.49
CA ASN A 28 54.29 0.92 0.80
C ASN A 28 54.84 2.34 0.94
N PHE A 29 54.60 3.01 2.08
CA PHE A 29 55.60 3.94 2.61
C PHE A 29 55.62 3.93 4.14
N VAL A 30 56.82 3.64 4.66
CA VAL A 30 57.22 3.60 6.08
C VAL A 30 57.95 4.92 6.41
N THR A 31 57.92 5.31 7.69
CA THR A 31 58.74 6.32 8.39
C THR A 31 58.24 7.78 8.27
N SER A 32 58.23 8.64 9.29
CA SER A 32 58.93 8.69 10.59
C SER A 32 58.27 9.73 11.53
N GLU A 33 58.32 9.44 12.83
CA GLU A 33 58.69 10.30 13.97
C GLU A 33 58.28 11.79 14.12
N ALA A 34 57.82 12.07 15.34
CA ALA A 34 58.14 13.21 16.22
C ALA A 34 57.52 14.59 15.95
N SER A 35 56.67 15.05 16.87
CA SER A 35 57.09 16.04 17.88
C SER A 35 55.93 16.38 18.83
N ALA A 36 56.23 16.38 20.13
CA ALA A 36 55.38 16.78 21.23
C ALA A 36 55.01 18.28 21.20
N THR A 37 53.91 18.69 21.83
CA THR A 37 53.95 19.47 23.11
C THR A 37 52.56 19.54 23.79
N GLU A 38 52.55 19.08 25.04
CA GLU A 38 51.85 19.57 26.25
C GLU A 38 50.65 20.53 26.12
N ALA A 39 49.53 20.22 26.79
CA ALA A 39 49.29 20.73 28.15
C ALA A 39 47.90 20.36 28.72
N SER A 40 47.94 20.04 30.03
CA SER A 40 46.94 20.33 31.06
C SER A 40 45.75 19.38 31.28
N VAL A 41 45.97 18.52 32.28
CA VAL A 41 45.00 17.83 33.12
C VAL A 41 44.28 18.82 34.05
N THR A 42 42.97 18.63 34.26
CA THR A 42 42.20 18.87 35.51
C THR A 42 40.82 18.24 35.30
N SER A 43 40.54 17.04 35.83
CA SER A 43 39.70 16.79 37.02
C SER A 43 38.45 17.68 37.07
N GLU A 44 37.22 17.16 37.07
CA GLU A 44 36.63 16.51 38.23
C GLU A 44 35.45 15.58 37.87
N ALA A 45 35.29 14.57 38.71
CA ALA A 45 34.16 13.65 38.75
C ALA A 45 32.95 14.28 39.46
N SER A 46 31.74 13.91 39.05
CA SER A 46 30.56 13.78 39.93
C SER A 46 29.50 12.97 39.16
N GLU A 47 29.36 11.70 39.53
CA GLU A 47 28.26 11.19 40.36
C GLU A 47 26.97 10.93 39.58
N SER A 48 26.87 9.65 39.22
CA SER A 48 25.64 8.88 39.05
C SER A 48 24.62 9.12 40.17
N LYS A 49 23.34 9.23 39.81
CA LYS A 49 22.28 8.66 40.65
C LYS A 49 21.08 8.23 39.80
N SER A 50 20.96 6.91 39.63
CA SER A 50 19.69 6.26 39.31
C SER A 50 18.78 6.30 40.53
N THR A 51 17.48 6.47 40.29
CA THR A 51 16.45 5.89 41.15
C THR A 51 15.36 5.30 40.27
N SER A 52 15.42 3.98 40.15
CA SER A 52 14.33 3.05 39.88
C SER A 52 13.34 3.01 41.04
N GLU A 53 12.05 2.85 40.74
CA GLU A 53 11.03 2.13 41.56
C GLU A 53 9.75 2.10 40.68
N ALA A 54 9.45 1.00 39.97
CA ALA A 54 8.84 -0.24 40.45
C ALA A 54 7.42 -0.04 41.02
N ALA A 55 6.41 -0.34 40.19
CA ALA A 55 5.08 -0.73 40.64
C ALA A 55 4.57 -1.86 39.72
N ALA A 56 4.91 -3.08 40.09
CA ALA A 56 4.26 -4.30 39.63
C ALA A 56 3.49 -4.86 40.82
N ASP A 57 2.19 -5.06 40.67
CA ASP A 57 1.45 -6.26 41.06
C ASP A 57 -0.05 -5.96 41.07
N LEU A 58 -0.81 -6.80 40.36
CA LEU A 58 -2.08 -7.41 40.79
C LEU A 58 -2.66 -8.18 39.60
N ILE A 59 -2.28 -9.45 39.47
CA ILE A 59 -3.11 -10.46 38.81
C ILE A 59 -3.23 -11.62 39.79
N GLU A 60 -4.41 -11.75 40.41
CA GLU A 60 -4.83 -12.99 41.05
C GLU A 60 -5.34 -13.94 39.96
N ALA A 61 -4.80 -15.16 39.99
CA ALA A 61 -5.28 -16.31 39.25
C ALA A 61 -5.68 -17.40 40.26
N ASP A 62 -6.89 -17.93 40.09
CA ASP A 62 -7.37 -19.24 40.57
C ASP A 62 -8.79 -19.41 39.99
N ALA A 63 -9.32 -20.55 39.55
CA ALA A 63 -8.83 -21.89 39.22
C ALA A 63 -10.02 -22.68 38.60
N ALA A 64 -9.70 -23.89 38.12
CA ALA A 64 -10.56 -25.07 37.83
C ALA A 64 -10.84 -25.30 36.32
N LYS A 65 -10.19 -26.27 35.66
CA LYS A 65 -10.28 -27.76 35.71
C LYS A 65 -11.66 -28.33 35.34
N SER A 66 -11.68 -29.11 34.26
CA SER A 66 -12.15 -30.52 34.16
C SER A 66 -12.30 -30.88 32.67
N ASP A 67 -11.47 -31.76 32.13
CA ASP A 67 -11.75 -33.20 31.85
C ASP A 67 -11.91 -33.36 30.33
N ASP A 68 -10.96 -34.01 29.66
CA ASP A 68 -10.94 -35.45 29.36
C ASP A 68 -11.94 -35.82 28.24
N TYR A 69 -11.41 -36.13 27.06
CA TYR A 69 -11.80 -37.28 26.23
C TYR A 69 -10.84 -37.41 25.04
N SER A 70 -10.13 -38.53 25.00
CA SER A 70 -9.45 -39.10 23.84
C SER A 70 -10.46 -39.71 22.85
N GLU A 71 -10.21 -39.63 21.54
CA GLU A 71 -9.94 -40.80 20.68
C GLU A 71 -9.90 -40.48 19.16
N GLU A 72 -9.03 -41.25 18.50
CA GLU A 72 -9.04 -41.74 17.11
C GLU A 72 -8.76 -40.84 15.87
N ASN A 73 -7.57 -41.13 15.32
CA ASN A 73 -7.21 -41.27 13.90
C ASN A 73 -8.34 -41.26 12.86
N VAL A 74 -8.22 -40.36 11.86
CA VAL A 74 -8.40 -40.72 10.45
C VAL A 74 -7.38 -39.96 9.59
N ASN A 75 -6.70 -40.73 8.76
CA ASN A 75 -5.75 -40.35 7.73
C ASN A 75 -6.56 -39.98 6.46
N ASP A 76 -6.38 -38.80 5.84
CA ASP A 76 -6.66 -38.68 4.40
C ASP A 76 -5.94 -37.51 3.71
N ASN A 77 -5.34 -37.82 2.56
CA ASN A 77 -4.79 -36.89 1.59
C ASN A 77 -5.94 -36.32 0.76
N GLY A 78 -6.12 -35.00 0.75
CA GLY A 78 -7.17 -34.36 -0.05
C GLY A 78 -6.74 -33.03 -0.64
N ALA A 79 -6.46 -33.03 -1.94
CA ALA A 79 -6.28 -31.84 -2.76
C ALA A 79 -7.45 -30.85 -2.56
N MET A 80 -7.13 -29.57 -2.41
CA MET A 80 -8.13 -28.49 -2.38
C MET A 80 -8.85 -28.39 -3.72
N GLN A 81 -9.99 -29.06 -3.83
CA GLN A 81 -11.03 -28.74 -4.80
C GLN A 81 -11.85 -27.59 -4.25
N ASN A 82 -11.69 -26.41 -4.85
CA ASN A 82 -12.53 -25.25 -4.59
C ASN A 82 -13.93 -25.55 -5.16
N THR A 83 -14.83 -25.99 -4.28
CA THR A 83 -16.21 -26.33 -4.64
C THR A 83 -17.02 -25.05 -4.73
N ALA A 84 -17.45 -24.74 -5.94
CA ALA A 84 -18.44 -23.70 -6.22
C ALA A 84 -19.68 -23.92 -5.36
N ASN A 85 -19.99 -22.93 -4.51
CA ASN A 85 -21.29 -22.86 -3.85
C ASN A 85 -22.07 -21.72 -4.49
N THR A 86 -22.91 -22.12 -5.45
CA THR A 86 -23.89 -21.29 -6.14
C THR A 86 -25.06 -21.02 -5.20
N SER A 87 -25.16 -19.78 -4.73
CA SER A 87 -26.45 -19.17 -4.40
C SER A 87 -26.57 -17.89 -5.19
N ALA A 88 -27.06 -18.04 -6.42
CA ALA A 88 -27.47 -16.95 -7.27
C ALA A 88 -28.71 -16.28 -6.65
N GLU A 89 -28.50 -15.19 -5.94
CA GLU A 89 -29.56 -14.18 -5.84
C GLU A 89 -29.64 -13.48 -7.20
N ALA A 90 -30.70 -13.78 -7.93
CA ALA A 90 -31.06 -13.12 -9.16
C ALA A 90 -31.39 -11.64 -8.85
N GLY A 91 -30.35 -10.82 -8.84
CA GLY A 91 -30.44 -9.37 -8.82
C GLY A 91 -31.07 -8.88 -10.12
N VAL A 92 -32.12 -8.08 -9.98
CA VAL A 92 -32.85 -7.37 -11.03
C VAL A 92 -31.87 -6.79 -12.06
N GLN A 93 -31.95 -7.24 -13.32
CA GLN A 93 -31.30 -6.57 -14.45
C GLN A 93 -31.88 -5.16 -14.58
N SER A 94 -31.19 -4.19 -13.97
CA SER A 94 -31.46 -2.78 -14.25
C SER A 94 -30.94 -2.48 -15.65
N ASN A 95 -31.77 -1.94 -16.52
CA ASN A 95 -31.36 -1.33 -17.79
C ASN A 95 -30.61 -0.02 -17.52
N ALA A 96 -29.54 -0.06 -16.70
CA ALA A 96 -28.69 1.08 -16.48
C ALA A 96 -27.89 1.32 -17.78
N SER A 97 -28.33 2.31 -18.56
CA SER A 97 -27.57 2.80 -19.72
C SER A 97 -26.24 3.45 -19.30
N THR A 98 -26.13 3.81 -18.03
CA THR A 98 -24.98 4.50 -17.45
C THR A 98 -24.17 3.50 -16.62
N PRO A 99 -22.89 3.27 -16.97
CA PRO A 99 -22.02 2.39 -16.17
C PRO A 99 -21.86 2.94 -14.76
N CYS A 100 -21.85 2.03 -13.78
CA CYS A 100 -21.53 2.31 -12.39
C CYS A 100 -20.82 1.10 -11.80
N GLY A 101 -19.78 1.33 -11.00
CA GLY A 101 -18.95 0.29 -10.40
C GLY A 101 -17.59 0.14 -11.09
N VAL A 102 -16.82 -0.85 -10.63
CA VAL A 102 -15.47 -1.13 -11.14
C VAL A 102 -15.52 -2.26 -12.16
N TYR A 103 -14.89 -2.06 -13.32
CA TYR A 103 -14.76 -3.02 -14.40
C TYR A 103 -13.29 -3.32 -14.59
N ALA A 104 -12.90 -4.58 -14.54
CA ALA A 104 -11.51 -4.98 -14.59
C ALA A 104 -11.26 -6.09 -15.61
N ARG A 105 -10.00 -6.19 -16.03
CA ARG A 105 -9.47 -7.34 -16.77
C ARG A 105 -8.08 -7.67 -16.24
N THR A 106 -7.77 -8.95 -16.16
CA THR A 106 -6.42 -9.41 -15.82
C THR A 106 -5.80 -10.07 -17.04
N ILE A 107 -4.60 -9.62 -17.40
CA ILE A 107 -3.79 -10.20 -18.48
C ILE A 107 -2.63 -10.94 -17.83
N THR A 108 -2.37 -12.16 -18.29
CA THR A 108 -1.18 -12.93 -17.90
C THR A 108 -0.18 -12.92 -19.05
N GLU A 109 1.04 -12.46 -18.79
CA GLU A 109 2.15 -12.47 -19.74
C GLU A 109 3.31 -13.31 -19.22
N LEU A 110 4.10 -13.88 -20.13
CA LEU A 110 5.33 -14.58 -19.80
C LEU A 110 6.53 -13.66 -20.00
N TYR A 111 7.19 -13.27 -18.91
CA TYR A 111 8.42 -12.49 -18.95
C TYR A 111 9.58 -13.30 -18.37
N LYS A 112 10.62 -13.52 -19.17
CA LYS A 112 11.81 -14.34 -18.80
C LYS A 112 11.45 -15.71 -18.21
N GLY A 113 10.39 -16.33 -18.72
CA GLY A 113 9.92 -17.65 -18.27
C GLY A 113 9.10 -17.64 -16.97
N LYS A 114 8.76 -16.46 -16.43
CA LYS A 114 7.85 -16.30 -15.30
C LYS A 114 6.54 -15.70 -15.78
N GLU A 115 5.42 -16.19 -15.26
CA GLU A 115 4.12 -15.58 -15.45
C GLU A 115 4.02 -14.31 -14.60
N ILE A 116 3.63 -13.22 -15.22
CA ILE A 116 3.32 -11.94 -14.57
C ILE A 116 1.87 -11.62 -14.91
N GLN A 117 1.11 -11.21 -13.90
CA GLN A 117 -0.27 -10.77 -14.08
C GLN A 117 -0.35 -9.25 -13.96
N TYR A 118 -1.07 -8.64 -14.89
CA TYR A 118 -1.39 -7.22 -14.88
C TYR A 118 -2.90 -7.07 -14.84
N THR A 119 -3.41 -6.35 -13.84
CA THR A 119 -4.83 -5.99 -13.78
C THR A 119 -4.98 -4.55 -14.25
N TYR A 120 -5.93 -4.35 -15.16
CA TYR A 120 -6.35 -3.04 -15.61
C TYR A 120 -7.80 -2.82 -15.20
N TYR A 121 -8.15 -1.63 -14.74
CA TYR A 121 -9.53 -1.34 -14.33
C TYR A 121 -9.99 0.05 -14.73
N TYR A 122 -11.32 0.19 -14.81
CA TYR A 122 -12.05 1.44 -14.94
C TYR A 122 -13.17 1.45 -13.91
N ALA A 123 -13.18 2.45 -13.05
CA ALA A 123 -14.22 2.72 -12.07
C ALA A 123 -15.12 3.84 -12.58
N PHE A 124 -16.43 3.61 -12.61
CA PHE A 124 -17.43 4.61 -13.00
C PHE A 124 -18.24 5.02 -11.78
N HIS A 125 -18.11 6.29 -11.39
CA HIS A 125 -18.83 6.89 -10.27
C HIS A 125 -20.16 7.47 -10.72
N LYS A 126 -21.11 7.57 -9.78
CA LYS A 126 -22.49 8.02 -10.06
C LYS A 126 -22.58 9.49 -10.47
N ASP A 127 -21.56 10.28 -10.16
CA ASP A 127 -21.51 11.72 -10.45
C ASP A 127 -21.03 12.04 -11.89
N GLY A 128 -20.76 11.01 -12.70
CA GLY A 128 -20.27 11.16 -14.08
C GLY A 128 -18.75 11.28 -14.18
N THR A 129 -18.03 11.02 -13.09
CA THR A 129 -16.56 10.90 -13.06
C THR A 129 -16.13 9.45 -12.89
N GLY A 130 -14.85 9.17 -13.11
CA GLY A 130 -14.31 7.85 -12.91
C GLY A 130 -12.79 7.85 -12.82
N ALA A 131 -12.25 6.73 -12.38
CA ALA A 131 -10.82 6.48 -12.24
C ALA A 131 -10.42 5.28 -13.09
N TYR A 132 -9.17 5.25 -13.56
CA TYR A 132 -8.64 4.11 -14.28
C TYR A 132 -7.20 3.80 -13.87
N PHE A 133 -6.86 2.53 -14.03
CA PHE A 133 -5.48 2.05 -14.03
C PHE A 133 -5.24 1.24 -15.30
N ASP A 134 -4.45 1.79 -16.21
CA ASP A 134 -4.07 1.16 -17.48
C ASP A 134 -2.55 0.92 -17.60
N GLY A 135 -1.85 0.95 -16.45
CA GLY A 135 -0.40 1.11 -16.35
C GLY A 135 -0.01 2.51 -15.84
N GLU A 136 -0.92 3.47 -15.97
CA GLU A 136 -0.91 4.75 -15.25
C GLU A 136 -2.22 4.91 -14.48
N VAL A 137 -2.18 5.68 -13.39
CA VAL A 137 -3.38 6.10 -12.66
C VAL A 137 -3.91 7.39 -13.26
N GLY A 138 -5.21 7.46 -13.50
CA GLY A 138 -5.82 8.69 -14.01
C GLY A 138 -7.32 8.78 -13.74
N GLY A 139 -7.86 9.98 -13.98
CA GLY A 139 -9.28 10.27 -13.88
C GLY A 139 -9.91 10.59 -15.24
N PHE A 140 -11.22 10.44 -15.34
CA PHE A 140 -12.01 10.80 -16.52
C PHE A 140 -13.40 11.33 -16.16
N LYS A 141 -14.03 12.02 -17.11
CA LYS A 141 -15.47 12.26 -17.11
C LYS A 141 -16.11 11.40 -18.18
N PHE A 142 -17.37 11.01 -18.01
CA PHE A 142 -18.05 10.22 -19.02
C PHE A 142 -19.50 10.66 -19.24
N ASN A 143 -20.03 10.25 -20.38
CA ASN A 143 -21.45 10.31 -20.75
C ASN A 143 -21.83 8.95 -21.35
N ASP A 144 -23.07 8.77 -21.80
CA ASP A 144 -23.63 7.50 -22.30
C ASP A 144 -22.81 6.74 -23.37
N LYS A 145 -21.82 7.35 -24.03
CA LYS A 145 -21.06 6.72 -25.13
C LYS A 145 -19.55 6.95 -25.08
N THR A 146 -19.09 7.97 -24.36
CA THR A 146 -17.68 8.36 -24.39
C THR A 146 -17.18 8.68 -22.99
N MET A 147 -15.91 8.36 -22.76
CA MET A 147 -15.13 8.86 -21.64
C MET A 147 -14.05 9.81 -22.15
N THR A 148 -13.79 10.88 -21.41
CA THR A 148 -12.71 11.84 -21.67
C THR A 148 -11.80 11.90 -20.45
N THR A 149 -10.54 11.51 -20.60
CA THR A 149 -9.54 11.55 -19.53
C THR A 149 -9.25 13.00 -19.14
N PHE A 150 -8.76 13.24 -17.93
CA PHE A 150 -8.36 14.58 -17.51
C PHE A 150 -7.14 15.11 -18.27
N LYS A 151 -6.41 14.24 -18.98
CA LYS A 151 -5.36 14.59 -19.95
C LYS A 151 -5.93 15.04 -21.32
N GLY A 152 -7.22 14.82 -21.57
CA GLY A 152 -7.95 15.29 -22.75
C GLY A 152 -8.23 14.21 -23.81
N ASP A 153 -7.76 12.98 -23.62
CA ASP A 153 -8.01 11.88 -24.54
C ASP A 153 -9.46 11.40 -24.43
N THR A 154 -10.08 11.06 -25.56
CA THR A 154 -11.49 10.62 -25.57
C THR A 154 -11.61 9.24 -26.23
N TYR A 155 -12.32 8.35 -25.55
CA TYR A 155 -12.56 6.98 -25.98
C TYR A 155 -14.06 6.68 -26.03
N GLY A 156 -14.48 5.97 -27.08
CA GLY A 156 -15.82 5.37 -27.13
C GLY A 156 -15.90 4.18 -26.19
N TYR A 157 -17.09 3.91 -25.66
CA TYR A 157 -17.33 2.67 -24.92
C TYR A 157 -18.74 2.13 -25.17
N THR A 158 -18.91 0.84 -24.91
CA THR A 158 -20.20 0.16 -24.93
C THR A 158 -20.33 -0.68 -23.66
N LEU A 159 -21.52 -0.66 -23.05
CA LEU A 159 -21.86 -1.46 -21.88
C LEU A 159 -22.98 -2.43 -22.25
N THR A 160 -22.78 -3.72 -21.98
CA THR A 160 -23.78 -4.77 -22.19
C THR A 160 -23.90 -5.62 -20.92
N GLY A 161 -24.88 -5.30 -20.07
CA GLY A 161 -24.97 -5.90 -18.74
C GLY A 161 -23.74 -5.52 -17.92
N ASP A 162 -23.04 -6.53 -17.40
CA ASP A 162 -21.80 -6.36 -16.61
C ASP A 162 -20.52 -6.40 -17.46
N HIS A 163 -20.64 -6.35 -18.79
CA HIS A 163 -19.50 -6.33 -19.72
C HIS A 163 -19.31 -4.94 -20.31
N LEU A 164 -18.14 -4.35 -20.04
CA LEU A 164 -17.70 -3.07 -20.58
C LEU A 164 -16.68 -3.30 -21.70
N ARG A 165 -16.87 -2.62 -22.82
CA ARG A 165 -15.89 -2.56 -23.90
C ARG A 165 -15.50 -1.12 -24.19
N ILE A 166 -14.21 -0.81 -24.10
CA ILE A 166 -13.63 0.51 -24.38
C ILE A 166 -12.88 0.47 -25.71
N GLU A 167 -13.10 1.45 -26.57
CA GLU A 167 -12.46 1.58 -27.87
C GLU A 167 -11.11 2.31 -27.75
N LEU A 168 -10.03 1.55 -27.56
CA LEU A 168 -8.66 2.08 -27.47
C LEU A 168 -7.98 2.13 -28.86
N PRO A 169 -6.99 3.03 -29.06
CA PRO A 169 -6.34 3.24 -30.37
C PRO A 169 -5.68 2.00 -30.98
N TYR A 170 -5.25 1.05 -30.15
CA TYR A 170 -4.53 -0.16 -30.57
C TYR A 170 -5.41 -1.43 -30.52
N GLY A 171 -6.73 -1.26 -30.46
CA GLY A 171 -7.70 -2.33 -30.26
C GLY A 171 -8.38 -2.19 -28.92
N GLY A 172 -9.70 -2.38 -28.89
CA GLY A 172 -10.49 -2.18 -27.69
C GLY A 172 -10.12 -3.12 -26.54
N GLY A 173 -10.43 -2.70 -25.31
CA GLY A 173 -10.36 -3.52 -24.12
C GLY A 173 -11.75 -3.99 -23.70
N GLU A 174 -11.87 -5.26 -23.30
CA GLU A 174 -13.08 -5.82 -22.71
C GLU A 174 -12.81 -6.07 -21.23
N PHE A 175 -13.77 -5.70 -20.39
CA PHE A 175 -13.67 -5.67 -18.94
C PHE A 175 -14.97 -6.17 -18.33
N ASP A 176 -14.86 -6.94 -17.26
CA ASP A 176 -16.00 -7.48 -16.53
C ASP A 176 -16.18 -6.71 -15.24
N ARG A 177 -17.44 -6.47 -14.85
CA ARG A 177 -17.75 -5.81 -13.59
C ARG A 177 -17.27 -6.68 -12.43
N LEU A 178 -16.53 -6.07 -11.52
CA LEU A 178 -16.17 -6.67 -10.24
C LEU A 178 -17.40 -6.71 -9.30
N PRO A 179 -17.50 -7.72 -8.44
CA PRO A 179 -18.64 -7.86 -7.54
C PRO A 179 -18.68 -6.75 -6.49
N GLY A 180 -19.89 -6.45 -6.03
CA GLY A 180 -20.13 -5.45 -4.98
C GLY A 180 -20.15 -4.00 -5.48
N ASP A 181 -20.49 -3.11 -4.56
CA ASP A 181 -20.64 -1.67 -4.84
C ASP A 181 -19.60 -0.81 -4.09
N ASP A 182 -18.70 -1.44 -3.34
CA ASP A 182 -17.61 -0.76 -2.63
C ASP A 182 -16.41 -0.61 -3.57
N PHE A 183 -16.13 0.61 -3.97
CA PHE A 183 -15.07 0.94 -4.92
C PHE A 183 -13.68 0.59 -4.38
N VAL A 184 -13.44 0.85 -3.08
CA VAL A 184 -12.15 0.58 -2.43
C VAL A 184 -11.85 -0.92 -2.38
N LEU A 185 -12.85 -1.75 -2.05
CA LEU A 185 -12.68 -3.21 -2.05
C LEU A 185 -12.33 -3.75 -3.45
N ASN A 186 -12.65 -2.99 -4.50
CA ASN A 186 -12.34 -3.30 -5.89
C ASN A 186 -11.13 -2.53 -6.43
N GLY A 187 -10.32 -1.92 -5.55
CA GLY A 187 -9.04 -1.29 -5.89
C GLY A 187 -9.14 0.16 -6.35
N ASP A 188 -10.32 0.79 -6.30
CA ASP A 188 -10.49 2.20 -6.61
C ASP A 188 -10.47 3.05 -5.33
N PHE A 189 -9.35 3.74 -5.12
CA PHE A 189 -9.08 4.60 -3.96
C PHE A 189 -9.33 6.09 -4.25
N TRP A 190 -9.98 6.42 -5.36
CA TRP A 190 -10.15 7.80 -5.81
C TRP A 190 -10.63 8.78 -4.72
N ASP A 191 -11.61 8.37 -3.92
CA ASP A 191 -12.18 9.20 -2.84
C ASP A 191 -11.21 9.48 -1.67
N TYR A 192 -10.10 8.74 -1.59
CA TYR A 192 -9.06 8.88 -0.58
C TYR A 192 -7.70 9.30 -1.16
N ALA A 193 -7.59 9.42 -2.49
CA ALA A 193 -6.35 9.81 -3.13
C ALA A 193 -5.97 11.25 -2.74
N GLY A 194 -4.71 11.49 -2.41
CA GLY A 194 -4.23 12.80 -1.97
C GLY A 194 -2.96 12.75 -1.16
N VAL A 195 -2.61 13.91 -0.60
CA VAL A 195 -1.40 14.11 0.21
C VAL A 195 -1.78 14.23 1.67
N TYR A 196 -1.07 13.49 2.52
CA TYR A 196 -1.31 13.37 3.94
C TYR A 196 -0.06 13.79 4.71
N ARG A 197 -0.23 14.65 5.72
CA ARG A 197 0.86 15.11 6.59
C ARG A 197 1.00 14.21 7.81
N ALA A 198 2.24 13.97 8.25
CA ALA A 198 2.48 13.28 9.51
C ALA A 198 1.90 14.05 10.72
N THR A 199 1.33 13.31 11.67
CA THR A 199 0.88 13.89 12.96
C THR A 199 2.06 14.32 13.84
N ASP A 200 1.80 15.15 14.85
CA ASP A 200 2.81 15.54 15.85
C ASP A 200 3.41 14.34 16.58
N ASN A 201 2.58 13.32 16.87
CA ASN A 201 3.04 12.08 17.48
C ASN A 201 3.98 11.31 16.52
N THR A 202 3.62 11.20 15.24
CA THR A 202 4.48 10.59 14.23
C THR A 202 5.80 11.33 14.06
N ASN A 203 5.77 12.66 14.01
CA ASN A 203 6.98 13.49 13.96
C ASN A 203 7.87 13.27 15.18
N SER A 204 7.28 13.19 16.38
CA SER A 204 8.02 12.98 17.63
C SER A 204 8.69 11.60 17.67
N ASN A 205 8.01 10.55 17.20
CA ASN A 205 8.49 9.18 17.28
C ASN A 205 9.47 8.82 16.15
N TYR A 206 9.28 9.37 14.95
CA TYR A 206 10.00 8.94 13.74
C TYR A 206 10.75 10.05 13.02
N GLY A 207 10.56 11.32 13.40
CA GLY A 207 11.15 12.46 12.73
C GLY A 207 12.64 12.68 13.02
N GLY A 208 13.14 12.18 14.16
CA GLY A 208 14.56 12.32 14.53
C GLY A 208 15.00 13.77 14.77
N GLY A 209 14.06 14.63 15.21
CA GLY A 209 14.28 16.08 15.36
C GLY A 209 13.80 16.91 14.16
N GLU A 210 13.30 16.26 13.12
CA GLU A 210 12.78 16.90 11.91
C GLU A 210 11.36 16.40 11.57
N ILE A 211 10.72 17.04 10.60
CA ILE A 211 9.37 16.67 10.19
C ILE A 211 9.46 15.46 9.25
N VAL A 212 8.63 14.44 9.52
CA VAL A 212 8.43 13.30 8.61
C VAL A 212 7.77 13.82 7.33
N GLY A 213 8.30 13.43 6.17
CA GLY A 213 7.77 13.83 4.88
C GLY A 213 6.30 13.46 4.70
N ASP A 214 5.63 14.13 3.78
CA ASP A 214 4.24 13.82 3.46
C ASP A 214 4.12 12.42 2.84
N LEU A 215 3.01 11.76 3.12
CA LEU A 215 2.58 10.53 2.45
C LEU A 215 1.64 10.90 1.30
N GLU A 216 1.86 10.35 0.13
CA GLU A 216 0.94 10.45 -1.00
C GLU A 216 0.26 9.09 -1.21
N LEU A 217 -1.08 9.11 -1.33
CA LEU A 217 -1.89 7.96 -1.72
C LEU A 217 -2.49 8.25 -3.09
N ASP A 218 -2.25 7.39 -4.06
CA ASP A 218 -2.87 7.52 -5.38
C ASP A 218 -4.22 6.78 -5.47
N ALA A 219 -4.93 7.00 -6.58
CA ALA A 219 -6.26 6.39 -6.78
C ALA A 219 -6.24 4.88 -7.05
N ALA A 220 -5.06 4.26 -7.20
CA ALA A 220 -4.90 2.80 -7.29
C ALA A 220 -4.49 2.18 -5.94
N GLY A 221 -4.39 2.98 -4.88
CA GLY A 221 -4.03 2.50 -3.55
C GLY A 221 -2.53 2.36 -3.32
N MET A 222 -1.70 2.91 -4.20
CA MET A 222 -0.25 2.94 -3.98
C MET A 222 0.10 4.11 -3.07
N ILE A 223 0.98 3.85 -2.10
CA ILE A 223 1.49 4.87 -1.18
C ILE A 223 2.97 5.15 -1.43
N GLU A 224 3.35 6.42 -1.32
CA GLU A 224 4.74 6.86 -1.39
C GLU A 224 5.04 7.99 -0.38
N GLY A 225 6.32 8.25 -0.12
CA GLY A 225 6.73 9.27 0.84
C GLY A 225 6.61 8.79 2.29
N GLY A 226 6.20 9.67 3.20
CA GLY A 226 5.97 9.34 4.59
C GLY A 226 7.24 9.01 5.38
N MET A 227 8.42 9.43 4.92
CA MET A 227 9.71 9.08 5.54
C MET A 227 10.41 10.28 6.16
N SER A 228 11.23 10.03 7.18
CA SER A 228 12.20 10.99 7.67
C SER A 228 13.31 11.18 6.63
N GLN A 229 13.79 12.41 6.45
CA GLN A 229 14.89 12.72 5.52
C GLN A 229 16.22 11.97 5.79
N TYR A 230 16.35 11.28 6.92
CA TYR A 230 17.49 10.45 7.26
C TYR A 230 17.45 9.05 6.58
N THR A 231 16.34 8.68 5.92
CA THR A 231 16.31 7.48 5.08
C THR A 231 17.05 7.74 3.77
N THR A 232 18.03 6.90 3.45
CA THR A 232 18.67 6.90 2.13
C THR A 232 17.68 6.44 1.07
N PRO A 233 17.86 6.80 -0.22
CA PRO A 233 17.03 6.32 -1.32
C PRO A 233 16.93 4.78 -1.39
N ASP A 234 17.96 4.09 -0.91
CA ASP A 234 18.03 2.62 -0.87
C ASP A 234 17.30 2.00 0.33
N ASN A 235 16.78 2.81 1.25
CA ASN A 235 16.10 2.38 2.49
C ASN A 235 14.69 2.95 2.56
N ASN A 236 13.91 2.72 1.50
CA ASN A 236 12.51 3.11 1.43
C ASN A 236 11.72 2.22 2.41
N LEU A 237 11.44 2.75 3.61
CA LEU A 237 10.77 2.02 4.69
C LEU A 237 9.37 1.56 4.26
N ILE A 238 8.68 2.40 3.50
CA ILE A 238 7.36 2.09 2.96
C ILE A 238 7.58 1.51 1.56
N PRO A 239 7.28 0.22 1.34
CA PRO A 239 7.40 -0.39 0.02
C PRO A 239 6.43 0.29 -0.95
N TYR A 240 6.93 0.68 -2.11
CA TYR A 240 6.06 1.06 -3.21
C TYR A 240 5.43 -0.19 -3.81
N GLY A 241 4.11 -0.29 -3.80
CA GLY A 241 3.42 -1.48 -4.30
C GLY A 241 1.91 -1.29 -4.42
N ILE A 242 1.31 -2.10 -5.30
CA ILE A 242 -0.13 -2.22 -5.44
C ILE A 242 -0.65 -3.09 -4.28
N PRO A 243 -1.82 -2.77 -3.70
CA PRO A 243 -2.45 -3.62 -2.69
C PRO A 243 -2.58 -5.10 -3.11
N GLU A 244 -2.12 -6.02 -2.26
CA GLU A 244 -2.35 -7.46 -2.41
C GLU A 244 -3.75 -7.86 -1.96
N LYS A 245 -4.24 -7.24 -0.88
CA LYS A 245 -5.54 -7.56 -0.29
C LYS A 245 -6.14 -6.34 0.40
N ILE A 246 -7.43 -6.15 0.21
CA ILE A 246 -8.19 -5.06 0.82
C ILE A 246 -9.35 -5.67 1.61
N THR A 247 -9.53 -5.24 2.85
CA THR A 247 -10.64 -5.68 3.72
C THR A 247 -11.29 -4.47 4.38
N LYS A 248 -12.61 -4.45 4.44
CA LYS A 248 -13.35 -3.42 5.18
C LYS A 248 -13.65 -3.90 6.59
N ASN A 249 -13.26 -3.10 7.56
CA ASN A 249 -13.48 -3.36 8.98
C ASN A 249 -14.92 -2.97 9.38
N ALA A 250 -15.37 -3.48 10.53
CA ALA A 250 -16.72 -3.23 11.03
C ALA A 250 -16.96 -1.76 11.43
N ASP A 251 -15.90 -1.01 11.76
CA ASP A 251 -15.97 0.43 12.04
C ASP A 251 -16.04 1.30 10.79
N GLY A 252 -15.91 0.70 9.60
CA GLY A 252 -15.92 1.39 8.31
C GLY A 252 -14.54 1.76 7.77
N SER A 253 -13.46 1.51 8.52
CA SER A 253 -12.08 1.64 8.03
C SER A 253 -11.73 0.54 7.01
N TYR A 254 -10.67 0.76 6.25
CA TYR A 254 -10.16 -0.20 5.28
C TYR A 254 -8.75 -0.63 5.67
N HIS A 255 -8.54 -1.93 5.80
CA HIS A 255 -7.22 -2.53 5.96
C HIS A 255 -6.68 -2.93 4.57
N VAL A 256 -5.52 -2.40 4.23
CA VAL A 256 -4.88 -2.58 2.92
C VAL A 256 -3.50 -3.23 3.10
N GLN A 257 -3.41 -4.50 2.74
CA GLN A 257 -2.17 -5.26 2.77
C GLN A 257 -1.35 -4.96 1.51
N LEU A 258 -0.09 -4.53 1.68
CA LEU A 258 0.87 -4.39 0.59
C LEU A 258 1.71 -5.65 0.38
N TYR A 259 2.20 -6.24 1.47
CA TYR A 259 2.79 -7.58 1.46
C TYR A 259 2.64 -8.23 2.82
N TYR A 260 2.53 -9.57 2.83
CA TYR A 260 2.56 -10.37 4.05
C TYR A 260 3.47 -11.59 3.86
N VAL A 261 4.58 -11.64 4.59
CA VAL A 261 5.44 -12.82 4.66
C VAL A 261 5.12 -13.60 5.93
N ASP A 262 5.13 -12.92 7.06
CA ASP A 262 4.78 -13.45 8.38
C ASP A 262 4.44 -12.31 9.37
N GLU A 263 4.27 -12.63 10.66
CA GLU A 263 3.90 -11.64 11.67
C GLU A 263 4.98 -10.57 11.94
N ILE A 264 6.25 -10.85 11.65
CA ILE A 264 7.37 -9.93 11.90
C ILE A 264 7.87 -9.26 10.61
N SER A 265 7.41 -9.71 9.45
CA SER A 265 7.73 -9.19 8.12
C SER A 265 6.45 -8.98 7.30
N GLN A 266 5.89 -7.78 7.41
CA GLN A 266 4.68 -7.37 6.71
C GLN A 266 4.58 -5.86 6.59
N CYS A 267 3.87 -5.39 5.57
CA CYS A 267 3.48 -4.00 5.42
C CYS A 267 2.01 -3.88 5.04
N TYR A 268 1.31 -3.03 5.77
CA TYR A 268 -0.06 -2.64 5.48
C TYR A 268 -0.28 -1.18 5.84
N TYR A 269 -1.38 -0.63 5.34
CA TYR A 269 -1.91 0.62 5.85
C TYR A 269 -3.41 0.52 6.08
N GLU A 270 -3.92 1.37 6.96
CA GLU A 270 -5.32 1.48 7.27
C GLU A 270 -5.82 2.86 6.87
N ILE A 271 -6.88 2.91 6.07
CA ILE A 271 -7.59 4.15 5.76
C ILE A 271 -8.75 4.29 6.73
N TYR A 272 -8.79 5.41 7.43
CA TYR A 272 -9.90 5.82 8.28
C TYR A 272 -10.63 6.98 7.60
N PRO A 273 -11.81 6.73 7.01
CA PRO A 273 -12.62 7.78 6.42
C PRO A 273 -13.03 8.82 7.47
N LYS A 274 -13.25 10.06 7.05
CA LYS A 274 -13.79 11.11 7.91
C LYS A 274 -15.02 10.61 8.70
N GLY A 275 -14.99 10.80 10.02
CA GLY A 275 -15.98 10.32 10.97
C GLY A 275 -15.69 8.94 11.59
N VAL A 276 -14.71 8.21 11.05
CA VAL A 276 -14.19 6.94 11.59
C VAL A 276 -12.89 7.22 12.34
N ILE A 277 -12.68 6.56 13.48
CA ILE A 277 -11.47 6.69 14.28
C ILE A 277 -11.13 5.36 14.96
N ALA A 278 -9.85 5.00 14.92
CA ALA A 278 -9.31 3.81 15.56
C ALA A 278 -9.52 3.87 17.06
N GLU A 279 -9.85 2.73 17.67
CA GLU A 279 -10.12 2.63 19.12
C GLU A 279 -8.98 3.22 19.96
N ARG A 280 -7.73 2.94 19.58
CA ARG A 280 -6.53 3.43 20.28
C ARG A 280 -6.36 4.95 20.27
N ASP A 281 -6.93 5.63 19.29
CA ASP A 281 -6.70 7.06 19.08
C ASP A 281 -7.86 7.91 19.63
N LYS A 282 -9.01 7.29 20.00
CA LYS A 282 -10.21 7.97 20.48
C LYS A 282 -9.98 8.91 21.66
N ASP A 283 -9.16 8.50 22.62
CA ASP A 283 -8.93 9.25 23.85
C ASP A 283 -7.76 10.24 23.73
N PHE A 284 -6.83 10.03 22.79
CA PHE A 284 -5.56 10.75 22.72
C PHE A 284 -5.47 11.71 21.52
N ALA A 285 -6.17 11.42 20.44
CA ALA A 285 -6.21 12.24 19.22
C ALA A 285 -7.63 12.27 18.62
N PRO A 286 -8.67 12.68 19.39
CA PRO A 286 -10.06 12.67 18.95
C PRO A 286 -10.32 13.53 17.71
N GLU A 287 -9.45 14.49 17.40
CA GLU A 287 -9.49 15.34 16.20
C GLU A 287 -9.24 14.56 14.90
N LEU A 288 -8.64 13.36 14.94
CA LEU A 288 -8.40 12.56 13.74
C LEU A 288 -9.69 12.20 13.00
N LYS A 289 -10.82 12.12 13.72
CA LYS A 289 -12.14 11.84 13.12
C LYS A 289 -12.62 12.95 12.17
N ASP A 290 -12.03 14.16 12.24
CA ASP A 290 -12.53 15.32 11.50
C ASP A 290 -12.01 15.38 10.05
N ALA A 291 -11.09 14.49 9.67
CA ALA A 291 -10.52 14.35 8.33
C ALA A 291 -10.36 12.86 7.96
N ASN A 292 -10.03 12.58 6.69
CA ASN A 292 -9.49 11.26 6.35
C ASN A 292 -8.08 11.15 6.94
N TYR A 293 -7.74 9.98 7.47
CA TYR A 293 -6.38 9.73 7.93
C TYR A 293 -5.93 8.29 7.62
N ILE A 294 -4.63 8.13 7.46
CA ILE A 294 -3.99 6.87 7.11
C ILE A 294 -3.01 6.49 8.21
N ARG A 295 -3.07 5.24 8.66
CA ARG A 295 -2.05 4.65 9.53
C ARG A 295 -1.24 3.66 8.72
N VAL A 296 0.07 3.87 8.61
CA VAL A 296 0.98 2.97 7.91
C VAL A 296 1.74 2.15 8.94
N VAL A 297 1.74 0.82 8.76
CA VAL A 297 2.48 -0.11 9.60
C VAL A 297 3.46 -0.93 8.76
N VAL A 298 4.74 -0.86 9.12
CA VAL A 298 5.81 -1.68 8.55
C VAL A 298 6.46 -2.47 9.67
N MET A 299 6.50 -3.79 9.52
CA MET A 299 7.23 -4.70 10.38
C MET A 299 8.31 -5.36 9.54
N ASP A 300 9.58 -5.10 9.87
CA ASP A 300 10.75 -5.72 9.22
C ASP A 300 11.99 -5.67 10.13
N GLY A 301 11.95 -6.41 11.25
CA GLY A 301 12.99 -6.34 12.29
C GLY A 301 12.91 -5.10 13.22
N GLY A 302 11.96 -4.21 12.95
CA GLY A 302 11.49 -3.12 13.80
C GLY A 302 10.04 -2.78 13.45
N VAL A 303 9.42 -1.85 14.16
CA VAL A 303 8.04 -1.41 13.89
C VAL A 303 8.00 0.08 13.56
N TYR A 304 7.59 0.38 12.34
CA TYR A 304 7.17 1.71 11.93
C TYR A 304 5.64 1.77 11.97
N ASP A 305 5.07 2.63 12.82
CA ASP A 305 3.63 2.79 13.02
C ASP A 305 3.29 4.28 13.00
N ALA A 306 3.11 4.80 11.80
CA ALA A 306 2.96 6.23 11.55
C ALA A 306 1.53 6.59 11.15
N VAL A 307 1.07 7.76 11.57
CA VAL A 307 -0.26 8.29 11.30
C VAL A 307 -0.13 9.59 10.52
N PHE A 308 -0.86 9.65 9.41
CA PHE A 308 -0.89 10.75 8.48
C PHE A 308 -2.32 11.25 8.29
N VAL A 309 -2.53 12.57 8.29
CA VAL A 309 -3.84 13.20 8.16
C VAL A 309 -3.92 13.96 6.85
N GLU A 310 -5.04 13.86 6.15
CA GLU A 310 -5.26 14.53 4.86
C GLU A 310 -4.95 16.03 4.96
N LYS A 311 -4.22 16.56 3.98
CA LYS A 311 -4.00 18.01 3.87
C LYS A 311 -5.24 18.68 3.29
N GLU A 312 -5.83 19.59 4.05
CA GLU A 312 -6.77 20.55 3.48
C GLU A 312 -5.98 21.52 2.58
N TYR A 313 -6.36 21.58 1.29
CA TYR A 313 -5.82 22.53 0.31
C TYR A 313 -6.63 23.83 0.27
#